data_AF-A0A7H9FMH1-F1
#
_entry.id   AF-A0A7H9FMH1-F1
#
_cell.length_a   1.000
_cell.length_b   1.000
_cell.length_c   1.000
_cell.angle_alpha   90.00
_cell.angle_beta   90.00
_cell.angle_gamma   90.00
#
_symmetry.space_group_name_H-M   'P 1'
#
loop_
_entity.id
_entity.type
_entity.pdbx_description
1 polymer ?
#
loop_
_entity_poly.entity_id
_entity_poly.type
_entity_poly.pdbx_seq_one_letter_code
_entity_poly.pdbx_strand_id
1 'polypeptide(L)'
;MIFGFIVLFVVGVCISFSGVFIIGKNTDIGFDLTGEKDFYVHLTALGWILSIFLILVGGGMMYFSYKELAPYIISVLDFKL
;
A
#
# COMPACT_ATOMS: atom_id res chain seq x y z
N MET A 1 11.29 14.10 15.55
CA MET A 1 10.08 13.24 15.64
C MET A 1 9.30 13.21 14.34
N ILE A 2 8.77 14.33 13.86
CA ILE A 2 8.01 14.42 12.60
C ILE A 2 8.72 13.81 11.39
N PHE A 3 10.01 14.14 11.18
CA PHE A 3 10.77 13.59 10.06
C PHE A 3 10.80 12.04 10.06
N GLY A 4 10.86 11.42 11.24
CA GLY A 4 10.81 9.96 11.37
C GLY A 4 9.46 9.38 10.92
N PHE A 5 8.35 10.02 11.26
CA PHE A 5 7.02 9.61 10.80
C PHE A 5 6.85 9.81 9.29
N ILE A 6 7.43 10.84 8.70
CA ILE A 6 7.44 11.03 7.24
C ILE A 6 8.20 9.89 6.57
N VAL A 7 9.40 9.55 7.07
CA VAL A 7 10.19 8.44 6.56
C VAL A 7 9.43 7.11 6.68
N LEU A 8 8.83 6.84 7.85
CA LEU A 8 8.02 5.63 8.08
C LEU A 8 6.81 5.55 7.14
N PHE A 9 6.16 6.68 6.89
CA PHE A 9 5.05 6.77 5.94
C PHE A 9 5.51 6.41 4.53
N VAL A 10 6.60 7.02 4.04
CA VAL A 10 7.15 6.75 2.70
C VAL A 10 7.60 5.29 2.58
N VAL A 11 8.28 4.76 3.58
CA VAL A 11 8.67 3.34 3.61
C VAL A 11 7.44 2.43 3.58
N GLY A 12 6.39 2.75 4.35
CA GLY A 12 5.12 2.03 4.33
C GLY A 12 4.46 2.02 2.95
N VAL A 13 4.47 3.16 2.25
CA VAL A 13 3.99 3.27 0.85
C VAL A 13 4.79 2.34 -0.06
N CYS A 14 6.13 2.37 -0.01
CA CYS A 14 6.97 1.53 -0.86
C CYS A 14 6.75 0.03 -0.62
N ILE A 15 6.62 -0.38 0.65
CA ILE A 15 6.36 -1.78 1.03
C ILE A 15 4.99 -2.23 0.50
N SER A 16 3.94 -1.44 0.76
CA SER A 16 2.58 -1.79 0.31
C SER A 16 2.48 -1.83 -1.21
N PHE A 17 3.08 -0.86 -1.90
CA PHE A 17 3.13 -0.80 -3.36
C PHE A 17 3.86 -2.01 -3.96
N SER A 18 4.92 -2.49 -3.32
CA SER A 18 5.61 -3.71 -3.75
C SER A 18 4.71 -4.94 -3.69
N GLY A 19 3.88 -5.06 -2.64
CA GLY A 19 2.88 -6.12 -2.54
C GLY A 19 1.83 -6.05 -3.65
N VAL A 20 1.30 -4.86 -3.95
CA VAL A 20 0.37 -4.64 -5.07
C VAL A 20 1.02 -4.97 -6.41
N PHE A 21 2.28 -4.56 -6.61
CA PHE A 21 3.03 -4.80 -7.84
C PHE A 21 3.27 -6.30 -8.10
N ILE A 22 3.57 -7.08 -7.05
CA ILE A 22 3.71 -8.54 -7.16
C ILE A 22 2.42 -9.18 -7.66
N ILE A 23 1.26 -8.74 -7.17
CA ILE A 23 -0.04 -9.25 -7.61
C ILE A 23 -0.30 -8.84 -9.06
N GLY A 24 -0.16 -7.55 -9.38
CA GLY A 24 -0.48 -7.02 -10.70
C GLY A 24 0.43 -7.52 -11.82
N LYS A 25 1.69 -7.86 -11.52
CA LYS A 25 2.63 -8.42 -12.51
C LYS A 25 2.38 -9.90 -12.81
N ASN A 26 1.91 -10.66 -11.83
CA ASN A 26 1.80 -12.12 -11.90
C ASN A 26 0.36 -12.63 -11.97
N THR A 27 -0.61 -11.72 -11.88
CA THR A 27 -2.02 -11.96 -12.11
C THR A 27 -2.36 -11.15 -13.34
N ASP A 28 -2.73 -11.81 -14.43
CA ASP A 28 -3.32 -11.12 -15.57
C ASP A 28 -4.71 -10.65 -15.14
N ILE A 29 -4.80 -9.47 -14.53
CA ILE A 29 -6.07 -8.83 -14.21
C ILE A 29 -6.54 -8.19 -15.52
N GLY A 30 -6.88 -9.04 -16.50
CA GLY A 30 -7.65 -8.63 -17.65
C GLY A 30 -8.93 -8.00 -17.13
N PHE A 31 -9.11 -6.70 -17.37
CA PHE A 31 -10.35 -5.99 -17.08
C PHE A 31 -11.39 -6.37 -18.14
N ASP A 32 -11.60 -7.68 -18.34
CA ASP A 32 -12.55 -8.18 -19.31
C ASP A 32 -13.95 -8.04 -18.71
N LEU A 33 -14.73 -7.14 -19.30
CA LEU A 33 -16.15 -6.91 -18.98
C LEU A 33 -17.01 -8.16 -19.26
N THR A 34 -16.42 -9.23 -19.81
CA THR A 34 -17.08 -10.43 -20.31
C THR A 34 -17.01 -11.64 -19.36
N GLY A 35 -16.36 -11.53 -18.20
CA GLY A 35 -16.57 -12.47 -17.10
C GLY A 35 -15.80 -13.80 -17.18
N GLU A 36 -14.69 -13.88 -17.91
CA GLU A 36 -13.67 -14.89 -17.62
C GLU A 36 -12.77 -14.36 -16.49
N LYS A 37 -13.12 -14.67 -15.24
CA LYS A 37 -12.16 -14.59 -14.13
C LYS A 37 -11.21 -15.77 -14.21
N ASP A 38 -10.45 -15.83 -15.29
CA ASP A 38 -9.32 -16.72 -15.37
C ASP A 38 -8.20 -16.08 -14.57
N PHE A 39 -8.17 -16.37 -13.27
CA PHE A 39 -6.97 -16.21 -12.48
C PHE A 39 -5.92 -17.17 -13.07
N TYR A 40 -5.23 -16.75 -14.13
CA TYR A 40 -3.99 -17.40 -14.54
C TYR A 40 -2.97 -17.08 -13.46
N VAL A 41 -2.97 -17.92 -12.43
CA VAL A 41 -2.09 -17.81 -11.28
C VAL A 41 -0.69 -18.19 -11.73
N HIS A 42 0.05 -17.25 -12.32
CA HIS A 42 1.51 -17.34 -12.40
C HIS A 42 2.15 -17.09 -11.01
N LEU A 43 1.36 -16.62 -10.04
CA LEU A 43 1.80 -16.31 -8.68
C LEU A 43 1.64 -17.51 -7.73
N THR A 44 2.73 -18.12 -7.31
CA THR A 44 2.68 -19.24 -6.34
C THR A 44 1.93 -18.85 -5.05
N ALA A 45 1.40 -19.83 -4.31
CA ALA A 45 0.70 -19.59 -3.05
C ALA A 45 1.53 -18.76 -2.05
N LEU A 46 2.86 -18.96 -2.02
CA LEU A 46 3.78 -18.15 -1.24
C LEU A 46 3.87 -16.70 -1.73
N GLY A 47 3.83 -16.47 -3.05
CA GLY A 47 3.78 -15.13 -3.64
C GLY A 47 2.54 -14.35 -3.20
N TRP A 48 1.38 -15.02 -3.14
CA TRP A 48 0.13 -14.44 -2.62
C TRP A 48 0.22 -14.09 -1.13
N ILE A 49 0.74 -15.00 -0.32
CA ILE A 49 0.90 -14.76 1.13
C ILE A 49 1.83 -13.58 1.36
N LEU A 50 2.97 -13.55 0.65
CA LEU A 50 3.95 -12.47 0.75
C LEU A 50 3.37 -11.13 0.29
N SER A 51 2.64 -11.09 -0.83
CA SER A 51 2.07 -9.85 -1.34
C SER A 51 1.01 -9.27 -0.40
N ILE A 52 0.13 -10.11 0.14
CA ILE A 52 -0.88 -9.68 1.12
C ILE A 52 -0.21 -9.20 2.41
N PHE A 53 0.82 -9.92 2.88
CA PHE A 53 1.60 -9.51 4.06
C PHE A 53 2.24 -8.13 3.87
N LEU A 54 2.89 -7.89 2.72
CA LEU A 54 3.50 -6.60 2.40
C LEU A 54 2.46 -5.47 2.35
N ILE A 55 1.29 -5.72 1.75
CA ILE A 55 0.19 -4.74 1.71
C ILE A 55 -0.27 -4.38 3.12
N LEU A 56 -0.49 -5.37 3.98
CA LEU A 56 -0.96 -5.17 5.35
C LEU A 56 0.08 -4.46 6.23
N VAL A 57 1.34 -4.88 6.17
CA VAL A 57 2.42 -4.26 6.95
C VAL A 57 2.66 -2.83 6.50
N GLY A 58 2.78 -2.58 5.19
CA GLY A 58 2.95 -1.24 4.65
C GLY A 58 1.73 -0.34 4.95
N GLY A 59 0.52 -0.90 4.84
CA GLY A 59 -0.74 -0.25 5.22
C GLY A 59 -0.78 0.16 6.69
N GLY A 60 -0.40 -0.75 7.60
CA GLY A 60 -0.30 -0.47 9.02
C GLY A 60 0.70 0.65 9.32
N MET A 61 1.89 0.59 8.72
CA MET A 61 2.91 1.63 8.87
C MET A 61 2.43 3.01 8.39
N MET A 62 1.76 3.06 7.24
CA MET A 62 1.14 4.28 6.72
C MET A 62 0.08 4.82 7.69
N TYR A 63 -0.82 3.97 8.19
CA TYR A 63 -1.89 4.38 9.09
C TYR A 63 -1.37 4.98 10.39
N PHE A 64 -0.44 4.30 11.08
CA PHE A 64 0.14 4.81 12.32
C PHE A 64 0.93 6.11 12.08
N SER A 65 1.72 6.17 11.01
CA SER A 65 2.48 7.38 10.68
C SER A 65 1.55 8.55 10.35
N TYR A 66 0.45 8.30 9.62
CA TYR A 66 -0.53 9.33 9.29
C TYR A 66 -1.26 9.85 10.53
N LYS A 67 -1.64 9.00 11.49
CA LYS A 67 -2.28 9.43 12.74
C LYS A 67 -1.44 10.45 13.50
N GLU A 68 -0.12 10.27 13.50
CA GLU A 68 0.83 11.19 14.12
C GLU A 68 1.07 12.45 13.27
N LEU A 69 1.05 12.34 11.94
CA LEU A 69 1.27 13.47 11.01
C LEU A 69 0.05 14.37 10.80
N ALA A 70 -1.16 13.80 10.85
CA ALA A 70 -2.43 14.48 10.61
C ALA A 70 -2.61 15.79 11.39
N PRO A 71 -2.37 15.87 12.72
CA PRO A 71 -2.53 17.13 13.46
C PRO A 71 -1.56 18.23 12.98
N TYR A 72 -0.37 17.87 12.49
CA TYR A 72 0.57 18.82 11.93
C TYR A 72 0.14 19.32 10.54
N ILE A 73 -0.46 18.45 9.72
CA ILE A 73 -1.00 18.84 8.42
C ILE A 73 -2.19 19.80 8.60
N ILE A 74 -3.10 19.47 9.51
CA ILE A 74 -4.29 20.28 9.80
C ILE A 74 -3.88 21.65 10.36
N SER A 75 -2.95 21.69 11.32
CA SER A 75 -2.52 22.97 11.91
C SER A 75 -1.85 23.89 10.88
N VAL A 76 -1.07 23.34 9.95
CA VAL A 76 -0.48 24.11 8.84
C VAL A 76 -1.55 24.60 7.86
N LEU A 77 -2.60 23.80 7.62
CA LEU A 77 -3.70 24.19 6.74
C LEU A 77 -4.54 25.32 7.34
N ASP A 78 -4.87 25.21 8.64
CA ASP A 78 -5.60 26.24 9.40
C ASP A 78 -4.82 27.55 9.50
N PHE A 79 -3.50 27.50 9.61
CA PHE A 79 -2.65 28.71 9.64
C PHE A 79 -2.58 29.43 8.29
N LYS A 80 -2.96 28.75 7.20
CA LYS A 80 -2.80 29.24 5.83
C LYS A 80 -4.12 29.68 5.19
N LEU A 81 -5.26 29.39 5.84
CA LEU A 81 -6.60 29.84 5.46
C LEU A 81 -6.95 31.15 6.18
#